data_AF-A0AAD8ZYF1-F1
#
_entry.id   AF-A0AAD8ZYF1-F1
#
_cell.length_a   1.000
_cell.length_b   1.000
_cell.length_c   1.000
_cell.angle_alpha   90.00
_cell.angle_beta   90.00
_cell.angle_gamma   90.00
#
_symmetry.space_group_name_H-M   'P 1'
#
loop_
_entity.id
_entity.type
_entity.pdbx_description
1 polymer ?
#
loop_
_entity_poly.entity_id
_entity_poly.type
_entity_poly.pdbx_seq_one_letter_code
_entity_poly.pdbx_strand_id
1 'polypeptide(L)'
;MSFSQIRESNRLPPSRAAGAPQRQPWSDADTRRLIRLIEVHECKWAVIARRQDPDYRRGRQPDPGPEDTEDCVFEIRRDQQAIRDKARNLKVDLLKADFALYPGFNGIALGKKERAALIARGKNPDRREEDTTPDGVVHNTTFIPDE
;
A
#
# COMPACT_ATOMS: atom_id res chain seq x y z
N MET A 1 11.76 9.72 0.69
CA MET A 1 10.81 9.86 -0.44
C MET A 1 9.50 10.46 0.06
N SER A 2 8.91 11.40 -0.67
CA SER A 2 7.65 12.08 -0.30
C SER A 2 6.46 11.41 -1.02
N PHE A 3 5.38 11.05 -0.30
CA PHE A 3 4.22 10.40 -0.95
C PHE A 3 3.42 11.38 -1.79
N SER A 4 3.53 12.68 -1.51
CA SER A 4 3.03 13.73 -2.39
C SER A 4 3.58 13.58 -3.80
N GLN A 5 4.85 13.20 -3.95
CA GLN A 5 5.49 13.03 -5.26
C GLN A 5 4.91 11.82 -6.04
N ILE A 6 4.63 10.70 -5.37
CA ILE A 6 4.00 9.52 -5.98
C ILE A 6 2.56 9.84 -6.43
N ARG A 7 1.81 10.59 -5.62
CA ARG A 7 0.45 11.05 -5.97
C ARG A 7 0.47 12.04 -7.12
N GLU A 8 1.46 12.92 -7.17
CA GLU A 8 1.61 13.92 -8.21
C GLU A 8 1.95 13.28 -9.57
N SER A 9 2.89 12.33 -9.59
CA SER A 9 3.22 11.55 -10.80
C SER A 9 2.04 10.75 -11.35
N ASN A 10 1.05 10.41 -10.50
CA ASN A 10 -0.14 9.65 -10.88
C ASN A 10 -1.39 10.51 -11.16
N ARG A 11 -1.29 11.83 -11.03
CA ARG A 11 -2.44 12.73 -11.10
C ARG A 11 -3.01 12.78 -12.51
N LEU A 12 -4.20 12.18 -12.68
CA LEU A 12 -5.06 12.49 -13.83
C LEU A 12 -5.70 13.88 -13.61
N PRO A 13 -6.01 14.64 -14.68
CA PRO A 13 -6.74 15.90 -14.55
C PRO A 13 -8.09 15.65 -13.87
N PRO A 14 -8.52 16.52 -12.94
CA PRO A 14 -9.72 16.27 -12.16
C PRO A 14 -10.96 16.32 -13.06
N SER A 15 -11.65 15.19 -13.21
CA SER A 15 -13.02 15.19 -13.73
C SER A 15 -13.96 15.68 -12.62
N ARG A 16 -14.72 16.74 -12.92
CA ARG A 16 -15.65 17.40 -12.02
C ARG A 16 -16.91 16.55 -11.78
N ALA A 17 -16.79 15.50 -10.96
CA ALA A 17 -17.96 14.77 -10.45
C ALA A 17 -18.30 15.31 -9.05
N ALA A 18 -19.32 16.17 -8.97
CA ALA A 18 -19.86 16.67 -7.71
C ALA A 18 -20.65 15.56 -6.99
N GLY A 19 -20.41 15.36 -5.69
CA GLY A 19 -21.30 14.58 -4.82
C GLY A 19 -20.74 13.30 -4.19
N ALA A 20 -19.46 12.94 -4.38
CA ALA A 20 -18.89 11.80 -3.66
C ALA A 20 -18.48 12.20 -2.22
N PRO A 21 -18.74 11.36 -1.20
CA PRO A 21 -18.30 11.63 0.17
C PRO A 21 -16.79 11.86 0.20
N GLN A 22 -16.36 12.93 0.88
CA GLN A 22 -14.95 13.30 0.98
C GLN A 22 -14.19 12.14 1.63
N ARG A 23 -13.40 11.42 0.83
CA ARG A 23 -12.53 10.36 1.34
C ARG A 23 -11.48 11.03 2.22
N GLN A 24 -11.52 10.75 3.52
CA GLN A 24 -10.57 11.35 4.46
C GLN A 24 -9.14 10.93 4.06
N PRO A 25 -8.27 11.90 3.72
CA PRO A 25 -6.96 11.61 3.15
C PRO A 25 -6.09 10.86 4.16
N TRP A 26 -5.30 9.90 3.66
CA TRP A 26 -4.21 9.31 4.42
C TRP A 26 -3.05 10.29 4.47
N SER A 27 -2.54 10.57 5.68
CA SER A 27 -1.33 11.36 5.90
C SER A 27 -0.10 10.60 5.43
N ASP A 28 0.99 11.33 5.17
CA ASP A 28 2.29 10.73 4.86
C ASP A 28 2.78 9.85 6.03
N ALA A 29 2.56 10.27 7.27
CA ALA A 29 2.93 9.52 8.46
C ALA A 29 2.19 8.17 8.54
N ASP A 30 0.85 8.18 8.39
CA ASP A 30 0.05 6.95 8.35
C ASP A 30 0.45 6.05 7.17
N THR A 31 0.82 6.65 6.03
CA THR A 31 1.25 5.89 4.85
C THR A 31 2.60 5.19 5.10
N ARG A 32 3.58 5.86 5.70
CA ARG A 32 4.86 5.22 6.10
C ARG A 32 4.63 4.10 7.11
N ARG A 33 3.78 4.37 8.09
CA ARG A 33 3.41 3.40 9.13
C ARG A 33 2.76 2.17 8.51
N LEU A 34 1.82 2.36 7.59
CA LEU A 34 1.20 1.27 6.86
C LEU A 34 2.23 0.41 6.12
N ILE A 35 3.22 1.01 5.45
CA ILE A 35 4.26 0.27 4.73
C ILE A 35 5.06 -0.62 5.69
N ARG A 36 5.50 -0.08 6.83
CA ARG A 36 6.20 -0.87 7.86
C ARG A 36 5.34 -2.00 8.41
N LEU A 37 4.06 -1.74 8.65
CA LEU A 37 3.13 -2.75 9.16
C LEU A 37 2.86 -3.85 8.12
N ILE A 38 2.90 -3.54 6.82
CA ILE A 38 2.80 -4.53 5.75
C ILE A 38 4.05 -5.41 5.71
N GLU A 39 5.22 -4.82 5.86
CA GLU A 39 6.51 -5.53 5.93
C GLU A 39 6.55 -6.48 7.14
N VAL A 40 6.17 -6.01 8.33
CA VAL A 40 6.21 -6.81 9.57
C VAL A 40 5.10 -7.86 9.64
N HIS A 41 3.89 -7.53 9.20
CA HIS A 41 2.72 -8.41 9.37
C HIS A 41 2.29 -9.11 8.08
N GLU A 42 3.01 -8.98 6.97
CA GLU A 42 2.76 -9.66 5.69
C GLU A 42 1.28 -9.63 5.27
N CYS A 43 0.68 -8.44 5.21
CA CYS A 43 -0.72 -8.26 4.84
C CYS A 43 -1.76 -8.89 5.81
N LYS A 44 -1.42 -9.17 7.07
CA LYS A 44 -2.38 -9.57 8.12
C LYS A 44 -3.25 -8.38 8.58
N TRP A 45 -4.14 -7.92 7.72
CA TRP A 45 -4.96 -6.70 7.92
C TRP A 45 -5.78 -6.71 9.22
N ALA A 46 -6.32 -7.87 9.60
CA ALA A 46 -7.12 -7.99 10.83
C ALA A 46 -6.28 -7.76 12.09
N VAL A 47 -5.00 -8.16 12.07
CA VAL A 47 -4.06 -7.95 13.18
C VAL A 47 -3.76 -6.46 13.29
N ILE A 48 -3.43 -5.80 12.18
CA ILE A 48 -3.17 -4.35 12.14
C ILE A 48 -4.40 -3.56 12.59
N ALA A 49 -5.61 -3.96 12.16
CA ALA A 49 -6.86 -3.33 12.57
C ALA A 49 -7.12 -3.47 14.07
N ARG A 50 -6.99 -4.68 14.63
CA ARG A 50 -7.21 -4.96 16.06
C ARG A 50 -6.18 -4.28 16.96
N ARG A 51 -4.92 -4.14 16.51
CA ARG A 51 -3.85 -3.47 17.28
C ARG A 51 -4.03 -1.96 17.42
N GLN A 52 -4.93 -1.34 16.66
CA GLN A 52 -5.33 0.05 16.91
C GLN A 52 -6.13 0.20 18.20
N ASP A 53 -6.73 -0.88 18.69
CA ASP A 53 -7.51 -0.85 19.91
C ASP A 53 -6.59 -0.85 21.15
N PRO A 54 -6.72 0.14 22.04
CA PRO A 54 -5.91 0.22 23.26
C PRO A 54 -6.16 -0.96 24.22
N ASP A 55 -7.34 -1.57 24.20
CA ASP A 55 -7.65 -2.71 25.05
C ASP A 55 -7.04 -4.01 24.50
N TYR A 56 -6.94 -4.14 23.18
CA TYR A 56 -6.19 -5.23 22.55
C TYR A 56 -4.69 -5.17 22.90
N ARG A 57 -4.11 -3.96 22.96
CA ARG A 57 -2.70 -3.76 23.33
C ARG A 57 -2.42 -4.04 24.81
N ARG A 58 -3.35 -3.68 25.71
CA ARG A 58 -3.23 -3.93 27.16
C ARG A 58 -3.22 -5.40 27.55
N GLY A 59 -3.78 -6.29 26.71
CA GLY A 59 -3.84 -7.74 26.97
C GLY A 59 -2.63 -8.55 26.49
N ARG A 60 -1.65 -7.94 25.80
CA ARG A 60 -0.45 -8.64 25.29
C ARG A 60 0.71 -8.44 26.30
N GLN A 61 1.42 -9.54 26.57
CA GLN A 61 2.42 -9.78 27.62
C GLN A 61 3.58 -8.74 27.69
N PRO A 62 4.24 -8.56 28.86
CA PRO A 62 5.25 -7.52 29.16
C PRO A 62 6.57 -7.50 28.36
N ASP A 63 6.84 -8.46 27.48
CA ASP A 63 8.07 -8.48 26.66
C ASP A 63 7.71 -8.45 25.16
N PRO A 64 7.32 -7.27 24.63
CA PRO A 64 7.02 -7.12 23.23
C PRO A 64 8.30 -7.36 22.41
N GLY A 65 8.27 -8.32 21.50
CA GLY A 65 9.32 -8.46 20.50
C GLY A 65 9.46 -7.18 19.67
N PRO A 66 10.56 -7.01 18.91
CA PRO A 66 10.74 -5.84 18.04
C PRO A 66 9.57 -5.63 17.06
N GLU A 67 8.91 -6.70 16.63
CA GLU A 67 7.67 -6.71 15.83
C GLU A 67 6.40 -6.21 16.56
N ASP A 68 6.43 -6.14 17.89
CA ASP A 68 5.34 -5.65 18.75
C ASP A 68 5.53 -4.20 19.21
N THR A 69 6.69 -3.61 18.93
CA THR A 69 7.05 -2.25 19.37
C THR A 69 6.55 -1.17 18.41
N GLU A 70 6.24 -1.53 17.15
CA GLU A 70 5.73 -0.57 16.17
C GLU A 70 4.27 -0.18 16.50
N ASP A 71 4.08 1.11 16.80
CA ASP A 71 2.77 1.66 17.14
C ASP A 71 1.82 1.46 15.95
N CYS A 72 0.83 0.57 16.09
CA CYS A 72 -0.15 0.27 15.05
C CYS A 72 -1.29 1.29 15.00
N VAL A 73 -1.17 2.37 15.77
CA VAL A 73 -2.17 3.44 15.86
C VAL A 73 -1.94 4.42 14.72
N PHE A 74 -2.92 4.49 13.81
CA PHE A 74 -3.01 5.55 12.82
C PHE A 74 -3.56 6.82 13.47
N GLU A 75 -3.26 7.98 12.89
CA GLU A 75 -3.80 9.27 13.35
C GLU A 75 -5.33 9.26 13.40
N ILE A 76 -5.94 8.58 12.42
CA ILE A 76 -7.37 8.33 12.36
C ILE A 76 -7.57 6.81 12.34
N ARG A 77 -8.40 6.28 13.26
CA ARG A 77 -8.71 4.84 13.26
C ARG A 77 -9.25 4.39 11.91
N ARG A 78 -8.63 3.35 11.34
CA ARG A 78 -9.00 2.77 10.04
C ARG A 78 -9.42 1.32 10.22
N ASP A 79 -10.54 0.95 9.63
CA ASP A 79 -10.96 -0.44 9.60
C ASP A 79 -10.07 -1.30 8.68
N GLN A 80 -10.12 -2.62 8.86
CA GLN A 80 -9.41 -3.61 8.06
C GLN A 80 -9.56 -3.34 6.55
N GLN A 81 -10.78 -3.04 6.11
CA GLN A 81 -11.07 -2.79 4.71
C GLN A 81 -10.34 -1.53 4.19
N ALA A 82 -10.33 -0.46 4.98
CA ALA A 82 -9.69 0.80 4.61
C ALA A 82 -8.17 0.65 4.50
N ILE A 83 -7.55 -0.11 5.42
CA ILE A 83 -6.12 -0.43 5.42
C ILE A 83 -5.75 -1.21 4.16
N ARG A 84 -6.51 -2.29 3.87
CA ARG A 84 -6.29 -3.13 2.70
C ARG A 84 -6.45 -2.37 1.39
N ASP A 85 -7.50 -1.56 1.27
CA ASP A 85 -7.74 -0.76 0.07
C ASP A 85 -6.66 0.30 -0.13
N LYS A 86 -6.15 0.91 0.95
CA LYS A 86 -5.01 1.83 0.86
C LYS A 86 -3.75 1.12 0.38
N ALA A 87 -3.44 -0.05 0.92
CA ALA A 87 -2.29 -0.86 0.51
C ALA A 87 -2.35 -1.22 -0.98
N ARG A 88 -3.56 -1.60 -1.46
CA ARG A 88 -3.80 -1.90 -2.88
C ARG A 88 -3.57 -0.70 -3.77
N ASN A 89 -4.12 0.46 -3.40
CA ASN A 89 -3.90 1.71 -4.14
C ASN A 89 -2.42 2.11 -4.17
N LEU A 90 -1.69 1.95 -3.05
CA LEU A 90 -0.25 2.22 -3.00
C LEU A 90 0.52 1.31 -3.97
N LYS A 91 0.21 0.00 -3.99
CA LYS A 91 0.83 -0.92 -4.94
C LYS A 91 0.58 -0.48 -6.38
N VAL A 92 -0.67 -0.15 -6.71
CA VAL A 92 -1.03 0.35 -8.05
C VAL A 92 -0.28 1.65 -8.40
N ASP A 93 -0.19 2.59 -7.47
CA ASP A 93 0.50 3.87 -7.70
C ASP A 93 2.02 3.69 -7.87
N LEU A 94 2.64 2.79 -7.11
CA LEU A 94 4.06 2.42 -7.26
C LEU A 94 4.32 1.74 -8.62
N LEU A 95 3.43 0.82 -9.02
CA LEU A 95 3.52 0.15 -10.32
C LEU A 95 3.36 1.14 -11.48
N LYS A 96 2.45 2.12 -11.35
CA LYS A 96 2.23 3.16 -12.37
C LYS A 96 3.42 4.10 -12.52
N ALA A 97 4.08 4.44 -11.42
CA ALA A 97 5.18 5.39 -11.38
C ALA A 97 6.56 4.72 -11.49
N ASP A 98 6.61 3.42 -11.83
CA ASP A 98 7.84 2.64 -11.99
C ASP A 98 8.76 2.70 -10.75
N PHE A 99 8.18 2.71 -9.55
CA PHE A 99 8.95 2.65 -8.31
C PHE A 99 9.13 1.20 -7.83
N ALA A 100 10.21 0.94 -7.10
CA ALA A 100 10.40 -0.34 -6.41
C ALA A 100 9.24 -0.62 -5.45
N LEU A 101 8.81 -1.88 -5.36
CA LEU A 101 7.82 -2.30 -4.39
C LEU A 101 8.50 -2.47 -3.02
N TYR A 102 7.81 -2.08 -1.96
CA TYR A 102 8.29 -2.29 -0.60
C TYR A 102 8.12 -3.77 -0.19
N PRO A 103 8.92 -4.27 0.76
CA PRO A 103 8.80 -5.62 1.27
C PRO A 103 7.37 -5.96 1.72
N GLY A 104 6.90 -7.16 1.38
CA GLY A 104 5.57 -7.65 1.75
C GLY A 104 4.44 -7.18 0.82
N PHE A 105 4.72 -6.32 -0.17
CA PHE A 105 3.74 -5.91 -1.18
C PHE A 105 3.38 -7.04 -2.16
N ASN A 106 4.20 -8.07 -2.25
CA ASN A 106 3.88 -9.31 -2.96
C ASN A 106 2.56 -9.95 -2.48
N GLY A 107 2.27 -9.88 -1.17
CA GLY A 107 1.03 -10.41 -0.58
C GLY A 107 -0.24 -9.61 -0.89
N ILE A 108 -0.11 -8.41 -1.46
CA ILE A 108 -1.26 -7.56 -1.80
C ILE A 108 -1.86 -8.02 -3.13
N ALA A 109 -3.03 -8.67 -3.04
CA ALA A 109 -3.82 -9.06 -4.21
C ALA A 109 -4.42 -7.84 -4.93
N LEU A 110 -4.11 -7.71 -6.23
CA LEU A 110 -4.72 -6.74 -7.13
C LEU A 110 -5.99 -7.32 -7.77
N GLY A 111 -7.09 -6.57 -7.74
CA GLY A 111 -8.34 -6.97 -8.38
C GLY A 111 -8.32 -6.78 -9.89
N LYS A 112 -9.33 -7.34 -10.58
CA LYS A 112 -9.48 -7.22 -12.05
C LYS A 112 -9.40 -5.78 -12.56
N LYS A 113 -10.05 -4.84 -11.86
CA LYS A 113 -10.06 -3.41 -12.23
C LYS A 113 -8.67 -2.78 -12.18
N GLU A 114 -7.87 -3.15 -11.20
CA GLU A 114 -6.54 -2.56 -10.98
C GLU A 114 -5.52 -3.14 -11.95
N ARG A 115 -5.59 -4.46 -12.20
CA ARG A 115 -4.82 -5.09 -13.27
C ARG A 115 -5.14 -4.44 -14.62
N ALA A 116 -6.42 -4.26 -14.94
CA ALA A 116 -6.82 -3.56 -16.16
C ALA A 116 -6.32 -2.11 -16.23
N ALA A 117 -6.32 -1.36 -15.12
CA ALA A 117 -5.79 0.00 -15.07
C ALA A 117 -4.27 0.09 -15.30
N LEU A 118 -3.53 -0.93 -14.88
CA LEU A 118 -2.10 -1.05 -15.14
C LEU A 118 -1.84 -1.44 -16.60
N ILE A 119 -2.53 -2.47 -17.09
CA ILE A 119 -2.46 -2.91 -18.49
C ILE A 119 -2.82 -1.78 -19.46
N ALA A 120 -3.87 -1.00 -19.17
CA ALA A 120 -4.26 0.15 -19.98
C ALA A 120 -3.19 1.26 -20.03
N ARG A 121 -2.27 1.30 -19.06
CA ARG A 121 -1.10 2.17 -19.05
C ARG A 121 0.17 1.48 -19.59
N GLY A 122 0.05 0.26 -20.11
CA GLY A 122 1.18 -0.57 -20.56
C GLY A 122 2.05 -1.09 -19.42
N LYS A 123 1.58 -1.08 -18.17
CA LYS A 123 2.34 -1.49 -16.99
C LYS A 123 2.06 -2.93 -16.61
N ASN A 124 3.09 -3.68 -16.23
CA ASN A 124 2.97 -5.06 -15.78
C ASN A 124 2.27 -5.13 -14.41
N PRO A 125 1.06 -5.72 -14.31
CA PRO A 125 0.36 -5.89 -13.03
C PRO A 125 0.96 -7.00 -12.16
N ASP A 126 1.72 -7.91 -12.75
CA ASP A 126 2.28 -9.09 -12.07
C ASP A 126 3.73 -8.84 -11.60
N ARG A 127 4.25 -7.62 -11.76
CA ARG A 127 5.55 -7.18 -11.24
C ARG A 127 5.61 -7.31 -9.72
N ARG A 128 6.71 -7.88 -9.23
CA ARG A 128 7.01 -8.21 -7.84
C ARG A 128 8.10 -7.32 -7.27
N GLU A 129 8.30 -7.42 -5.95
CA GLU A 129 9.42 -6.75 -5.28
C GLU A 129 10.79 -7.24 -5.77
N GLU A 130 10.84 -8.50 -6.22
CA GLU A 130 11.99 -9.21 -6.77
C GLU A 130 12.45 -8.66 -8.14
N ASP A 131 11.54 -8.01 -8.89
CA ASP A 131 11.83 -7.40 -10.19
C ASP A 131 12.58 -6.05 -10.05
N THR A 132 13.49 -5.97 -9.09
CA THR A 132 14.35 -4.81 -8.82
C THR A 132 15.80 -5.29 -8.79
N THR A 133 16.69 -4.66 -9.57
CA THR A 133 18.12 -4.99 -9.55
C THR A 133 18.77 -4.53 -8.24
N PRO A 134 19.97 -5.03 -7.89
CA PRO A 134 20.72 -4.57 -6.72
C PRO A 134 21.00 -3.05 -6.73
N ASP A 135 21.06 -2.44 -7.91
CA ASP A 135 21.22 -1.00 -8.11
C ASP A 135 19.92 -0.19 -7.90
N GLY A 136 18.82 -0.86 -7.55
CA GLY A 136 17.51 -0.23 -7.32
C GLY A 136 16.72 0.07 -8.60
N VAL A 137 17.16 -0.43 -9.75
CA VAL A 137 16.46 -0.23 -11.04
C VAL A 137 15.37 -1.28 -11.17
N VAL A 138 14.12 -0.84 -11.32
CA VAL A 138 13.00 -1.75 -11.59
C VAL A 138 13.06 -2.23 -13.02
N HIS A 139 12.84 -3.53 -13.21
CA HIS A 139 12.69 -4.14 -14.53
C HIS A 139 11.29 -4.79 -14.62
N ASN A 140 10.98 -5.40 -15.77
CA ASN A 140 9.68 -6.03 -15.99
C ASN A 140 8.48 -5.06 -15.80
N THR A 141 8.68 -3.79 -16.17
CA THR A 141 7.67 -2.72 -15.98
C THR A 141 6.61 -2.69 -17.06
N THR A 142 6.90 -3.25 -18.23
CA THR A 142 5.98 -3.26 -19.39
C THR A 142 5.13 -4.52 -19.41
N PHE A 143 3.82 -4.37 -19.62
CA PHE A 143 2.93 -5.51 -19.86
C PHE A 143 3.14 -6.03 -21.28
N ILE A 144 3.55 -7.30 -21.40
CA ILE A 144 3.65 -8.01 -22.68
C ILE A 144 2.44 -8.95 -22.74
N PRO A 145 1.50 -8.77 -23.68
CA PRO A 145 0.44 -9.75 -23.88
C PRO A 145 1.05 -11.08 -24.35
N ASP A 146 0.63 -12.19 -23.75
CA ASP A 146 0.89 -13.53 -24.30
C ASP A 146 0.31 -13.57 -25.72
N GLU A 147 1.15 -13.93 -26.70
CA GLU A 147 0.81 -14.02 -28.14
C GLU A 147 -0.23 -15.11 -28.43
#